data_AF-A0A1Z4LPQ4-F1
#
_entry.id   AF-A0A1Z4LPQ4-F1
#
_cell.length_a   1.000
_cell.length_b   1.000
_cell.length_c   1.000
_cell.angle_alpha   90.00
_cell.angle_beta   90.00
_cell.angle_gamma   90.00
#
_symmetry.space_group_name_H-M   'P 1'
#
loop_
_entity.id
_entity.type
_entity.pdbx_description
1 polymer ?
#
loop_
_entity_poly.entity_id
_entity_poly.type
_entity_poly.pdbx_seq_one_letter_code
_entity_poly.pdbx_strand_id
1 'polypeptide(L)'
;MSNPQTTPTRQRIINAAVELFATQGITETTTKAVAKLAKVNEVTLFRQFGNKQGLLLAVISESPVFKELSEYLKIQATQTTSVYQALKKYSQDRLEALEQSPNLVRSVVGEAGNYPLENRQALGRSLKEANHYVAEFLATVMERERLQVHLPPKKLASLLNIMLLGYAVMEFTSEFHELWHGKDEFLEDLITLFLMGANNSTNLVSSELVKIEKVIDLPSNTVQLILQRAKKSGLRDYALIYILFAAGLSTAEITNLEKNNQICDTNQHLLQIVNGEFRQVPVNQWIVGKRYGSYTNNPLTKYLKSRKDEHSALFLNNDGMPMSEAEIREYWQTLTESLLTPEGKEPGIEQARNTWCVEMLMKGISLDNMSLITGWDLQKLEPYQRRAKEKFALEQAVKLDNKS
;
A
#
# COMPACT_ATOMS: atom_id res chain seq x y z
N MET A 1 -4.05 -48.63 -27.14
CA MET A 1 -3.20 -48.26 -28.30
C MET A 1 -4.11 -47.68 -29.37
N SER A 2 -4.03 -46.36 -29.61
CA SER A 2 -4.89 -45.68 -30.60
C SER A 2 -4.28 -45.76 -32.00
N ASN A 3 -5.11 -46.07 -32.99
CA ASN A 3 -4.74 -46.28 -34.40
C ASN A 3 -4.13 -45.00 -35.02
N PRO A 4 -2.91 -45.03 -35.60
CA PRO A 4 -2.22 -43.82 -36.11
C PRO A 4 -2.89 -43.12 -37.31
N GLN A 5 -3.99 -43.67 -37.84
CA GLN A 5 -4.77 -43.12 -38.96
C GLN A 5 -5.89 -42.14 -38.54
N THR A 6 -6.25 -42.03 -37.25
CA THR A 6 -7.32 -41.12 -36.77
C THR A 6 -6.82 -39.86 -36.07
N THR A 7 -5.52 -39.76 -35.78
CA THR A 7 -4.93 -38.58 -35.12
C THR A 7 -4.65 -37.46 -36.14
N PRO A 8 -5.22 -36.26 -35.99
CA PRO A 8 -5.01 -35.14 -36.91
C PRO A 8 -3.51 -34.85 -37.12
N THR A 9 -3.12 -34.48 -38.36
CA THR A 9 -1.72 -34.21 -38.74
C THR A 9 -1.02 -33.25 -37.77
N ARG A 10 -1.73 -32.20 -37.34
CA ARG A 10 -1.23 -31.22 -36.38
C ARG A 10 -0.81 -31.86 -35.05
N GLN A 11 -1.66 -32.73 -34.52
CA GLN A 11 -1.40 -33.45 -33.26
C GLN A 11 -0.24 -34.45 -33.40
N ARG A 12 -0.09 -35.12 -34.55
CA ARG A 12 1.07 -35.98 -34.81
C ARG A 12 2.38 -35.21 -34.78
N ILE A 13 2.40 -34.01 -35.34
CA ILE A 13 3.58 -33.13 -35.32
C ILE A 13 3.87 -32.66 -33.88
N ILE A 14 2.84 -32.27 -33.13
CA ILE A 14 2.98 -31.92 -31.70
C ILE A 14 3.55 -33.09 -30.89
N ASN A 15 3.01 -34.30 -31.04
CA ASN A 15 3.48 -35.46 -30.29
C ASN A 15 4.95 -35.80 -30.62
N ALA A 16 5.33 -35.74 -31.89
CA ALA A 16 6.72 -35.94 -32.30
C ALA A 16 7.65 -34.85 -31.75
N ALA A 17 7.18 -33.60 -31.72
CA ALA A 17 7.94 -32.50 -31.15
C ALA A 17 8.12 -32.67 -29.63
N VAL A 18 7.07 -33.07 -28.89
CA VAL A 18 7.15 -33.39 -27.46
C VAL A 18 8.21 -34.46 -27.19
N GLU A 19 8.16 -35.56 -27.94
CA GLU A 19 9.10 -36.68 -27.79
C GLU A 19 10.55 -36.25 -28.04
N LEU A 20 10.79 -35.51 -29.12
CA LEU A 20 12.14 -35.04 -29.46
C LEU A 20 12.63 -33.97 -28.48
N PHE A 21 11.78 -33.02 -28.09
CA PHE A 21 12.18 -32.02 -27.10
C PHE A 21 12.52 -32.66 -25.75
N ALA A 22 11.80 -33.70 -25.33
CA ALA A 22 12.09 -34.42 -24.10
C ALA A 22 13.38 -35.25 -24.15
N THR A 23 13.76 -35.77 -25.31
CA THR A 23 14.89 -36.71 -25.45
C THR A 23 16.22 -36.04 -25.81
N GLN A 24 16.21 -35.02 -26.66
CA GLN A 24 17.41 -34.36 -27.18
C GLN A 24 17.46 -32.86 -26.86
N GLY A 25 16.43 -32.31 -26.21
CA GLY A 25 16.33 -30.89 -25.90
C GLY A 25 15.86 -30.04 -27.08
N ILE A 26 15.36 -28.85 -26.76
CA ILE A 26 14.75 -27.94 -27.74
C ILE A 26 15.78 -27.45 -28.75
N THR A 27 16.98 -27.06 -28.30
CA THR A 27 18.02 -26.45 -29.15
C THR A 27 18.46 -27.39 -30.26
N GLU A 28 18.78 -28.63 -29.93
CA GLU A 28 19.29 -29.65 -30.87
C GLU A 28 18.20 -30.22 -31.80
N THR A 29 16.92 -30.05 -31.44
CA THR A 29 15.81 -30.59 -32.26
C THR A 29 15.60 -29.79 -33.54
N THR A 30 15.86 -30.37 -34.71
CA THR A 30 15.56 -29.73 -36.01
C THR A 30 14.10 -29.94 -36.44
N THR A 31 13.52 -28.98 -37.17
CA THR A 31 12.18 -29.13 -37.79
C THR A 31 12.09 -30.35 -38.71
N LYS A 32 13.19 -30.67 -39.38
CA LYS A 32 13.34 -31.86 -40.22
C LYS A 32 13.24 -33.17 -39.41
N ALA A 33 13.85 -33.24 -38.24
CA ALA A 33 13.75 -34.40 -37.35
C ALA A 33 12.30 -34.59 -36.86
N VAL A 34 11.63 -33.50 -36.47
CA VAL A 34 10.21 -33.55 -36.08
C VAL A 34 9.33 -34.02 -37.23
N ALA A 35 9.48 -33.44 -38.43
CA ALA A 35 8.70 -33.83 -39.60
C ALA A 35 8.90 -35.31 -39.94
N LYS A 36 10.14 -35.80 -39.85
CA LYS A 36 10.49 -37.21 -40.05
C LYS A 36 9.79 -38.12 -39.05
N LEU A 37 9.87 -37.81 -37.75
CA LEU A 37 9.23 -38.61 -36.70
C LEU A 37 7.70 -38.57 -36.81
N ALA A 38 7.13 -37.40 -37.10
CA ALA A 38 5.70 -37.22 -37.32
C ALA A 38 5.21 -37.86 -38.63
N LYS A 39 6.11 -38.34 -39.50
CA LYS A 39 5.84 -38.90 -40.84
C LYS A 39 5.08 -37.91 -41.74
N VAL A 40 5.57 -36.68 -41.84
CA VAL A 40 5.06 -35.61 -42.71
C VAL A 40 6.18 -34.93 -43.49
N ASN A 41 5.85 -34.20 -44.54
CA ASN A 41 6.81 -33.29 -45.20
C ASN A 41 7.08 -32.07 -44.30
N GLU A 42 8.33 -31.61 -44.25
CA GLU A 42 8.75 -30.41 -43.51
C GLU A 42 7.97 -29.15 -43.95
N VAL A 43 7.59 -29.05 -45.23
CA VAL A 43 6.71 -27.97 -45.73
C VAL A 43 5.34 -27.97 -45.02
N THR A 44 4.79 -29.15 -44.69
CA THR A 44 3.53 -29.26 -43.94
C THR A 44 3.68 -28.74 -42.52
N LEU A 45 4.83 -28.97 -41.88
CA LEU A 45 5.16 -28.42 -40.56
C LEU A 45 5.23 -26.90 -40.62
N PHE A 46 5.96 -26.33 -41.58
CA PHE A 46 6.04 -24.88 -41.76
C PHE A 46 4.67 -24.25 -42.06
N ARG A 47 3.81 -24.90 -42.86
CA ARG A 47 2.45 -24.41 -43.12
C ARG A 47 1.58 -24.37 -41.86
N GLN A 48 1.76 -25.32 -40.95
CA GLN A 48 0.95 -25.44 -39.73
C GLN A 48 1.46 -24.55 -38.59
N PHE A 49 2.77 -24.34 -38.51
CA PHE A 49 3.40 -23.74 -37.32
C PHE A 49 4.30 -22.53 -37.61
N GLY A 50 4.58 -22.24 -38.88
CA GLY A 50 5.41 -21.11 -39.32
C GLY A 50 6.91 -21.38 -39.16
N ASN A 51 7.38 -21.67 -37.96
CA ASN A 51 8.78 -21.96 -37.64
C ASN A 51 8.91 -22.90 -36.43
N LYS A 52 10.15 -23.25 -36.04
CA LYS A 52 10.42 -24.12 -34.89
C LYS A 52 9.85 -23.54 -33.58
N GLN A 53 9.91 -22.22 -33.42
CA GLN A 53 9.36 -21.50 -32.28
C GLN A 53 7.84 -21.64 -32.25
N GLY A 54 7.14 -21.40 -33.36
CA GLY A 54 5.69 -21.56 -33.45
C GLY A 54 5.22 -22.99 -33.20
N LEU A 55 6.03 -23.99 -33.57
CA LEU A 55 5.78 -25.39 -33.21
C LEU A 55 5.95 -25.60 -31.69
N LEU A 56 7.00 -25.06 -31.11
CA LEU A 56 7.23 -25.12 -29.66
C LEU A 56 6.11 -24.44 -28.88
N LEU A 57 5.60 -23.30 -29.35
CA LEU A 57 4.42 -22.64 -28.77
C LEU A 57 3.18 -23.52 -28.83
N ALA A 58 2.95 -24.18 -29.97
CA ALA A 58 1.82 -25.11 -30.12
C ALA A 58 1.95 -26.32 -29.17
N VAL A 59 3.16 -26.84 -29.02
CA VAL A 59 3.46 -27.88 -28.01
C VAL A 59 3.11 -27.39 -26.62
N ILE A 60 3.47 -26.16 -26.27
CA ILE A 60 3.13 -25.58 -24.95
C ILE A 60 1.63 -25.38 -24.80
N SER A 61 0.96 -24.85 -25.81
CA SER A 61 -0.46 -24.51 -25.67
C SER A 61 -1.38 -25.73 -25.65
N GLU A 62 -0.94 -26.86 -26.21
CA GLU A 62 -1.80 -28.00 -26.49
C GLU A 62 -1.29 -29.33 -25.92
N SER A 63 -0.15 -29.31 -25.24
CA SER A 63 0.37 -30.51 -24.58
C SER A 63 -0.47 -30.88 -23.34
N PRO A 64 -0.78 -32.17 -23.15
CA PRO A 64 -1.44 -32.67 -21.94
C PRO A 64 -0.65 -32.45 -20.65
N VAL A 65 0.65 -32.14 -20.74
CA VAL A 65 1.51 -31.81 -19.58
C VAL A 65 0.95 -30.64 -18.76
N PHE A 66 0.26 -29.67 -19.38
CA PHE A 66 -0.38 -28.58 -18.64
C PHE A 66 -1.65 -29.00 -17.88
N LYS A 67 -2.30 -30.10 -18.28
CA LYS A 67 -3.40 -30.70 -17.52
C LYS A 67 -2.88 -31.47 -16.31
N GLU A 68 -1.76 -32.17 -16.43
CA GLU A 68 -1.11 -32.87 -15.31
C GLU A 68 -0.69 -31.89 -14.20
N LEU A 69 -0.28 -30.66 -14.57
CA LEU A 69 -0.02 -29.58 -13.62
C LEU A 69 -1.25 -29.28 -12.74
N SER A 70 -2.47 -29.35 -13.28
CA SER A 70 -3.69 -29.09 -12.50
C SER A 70 -3.95 -30.16 -11.44
N GLU A 71 -3.70 -31.43 -11.78
CA GLU A 71 -3.86 -32.56 -10.85
C GLU A 71 -2.78 -32.53 -9.77
N TYR A 72 -1.54 -32.23 -10.17
CA TYR A 72 -0.43 -32.01 -9.24
C TYR A 72 -0.74 -30.90 -8.22
N LEU A 73 -1.23 -29.74 -8.68
CA LEU A 73 -1.57 -28.62 -7.81
C LEU A 73 -2.71 -28.95 -6.84
N LYS A 74 -3.73 -29.70 -7.29
CA LYS A 74 -4.83 -30.16 -6.40
C LYS A 74 -4.34 -31.09 -5.29
N ILE A 75 -3.42 -32.00 -5.60
CA ILE A 75 -2.81 -32.89 -4.61
C ILE A 75 -1.96 -32.08 -3.62
N GLN A 76 -1.15 -31.14 -4.11
CA GLN A 76 -0.33 -30.29 -3.22
C GLN A 76 -1.19 -29.41 -2.29
N ALA A 77 -2.29 -28.83 -2.79
CA ALA A 77 -3.20 -28.03 -1.98
C ALA A 77 -3.71 -28.77 -0.72
N THR A 78 -3.87 -30.10 -0.81
CA THR A 78 -4.38 -30.93 0.28
C THR A 78 -3.27 -31.48 1.19
N GLN A 79 -2.02 -31.57 0.71
CA GLN A 79 -0.92 -32.19 1.44
C GLN A 79 0.00 -31.20 2.17
N THR A 80 0.05 -29.93 1.75
CA THR A 80 1.00 -28.97 2.33
C THR A 80 0.56 -28.44 3.71
N THR A 81 1.50 -28.36 4.65
CA THR A 81 1.27 -28.00 6.07
C THR A 81 0.90 -26.52 6.29
N SER A 82 1.31 -25.60 5.41
CA SER A 82 0.98 -24.16 5.51
C SER A 82 0.92 -23.45 4.14
N VAL A 83 0.25 -22.28 4.04
CA VAL A 83 0.20 -21.47 2.81
C VAL A 83 1.61 -21.05 2.39
N TYR A 84 2.47 -20.71 3.35
CA TYR A 84 3.87 -20.39 3.10
C TYR A 84 4.59 -21.52 2.36
N GLN A 85 4.52 -22.74 2.88
CA GLN A 85 5.17 -23.90 2.25
C GLN A 85 4.57 -24.19 0.87
N ALA A 86 3.26 -23.99 0.71
CA ALA A 86 2.56 -24.24 -0.54
C ALA A 86 3.00 -23.25 -1.64
N LEU A 87 3.05 -21.96 -1.30
CA LEU A 87 3.56 -20.89 -2.17
C LEU A 87 5.04 -21.07 -2.49
N LYS A 88 5.85 -21.43 -1.48
CA LYS A 88 7.29 -21.66 -1.65
C LYS A 88 7.56 -22.81 -2.62
N LYS A 89 6.96 -23.96 -2.36
CA LYS A 89 7.14 -25.16 -3.20
C LYS A 89 6.68 -24.90 -4.63
N TYR A 90 5.49 -24.30 -4.79
CA TYR A 90 4.99 -23.91 -6.10
C TYR A 90 5.97 -22.99 -6.85
N SER A 91 6.42 -21.92 -6.19
CA SER A 91 7.30 -20.92 -6.81
C SER A 91 8.65 -21.52 -7.20
N GLN A 92 9.22 -22.39 -6.36
CA GLN A 92 10.44 -23.14 -6.65
C GLN A 92 10.28 -24.04 -7.87
N ASP A 93 9.24 -24.88 -7.89
CA ASP A 93 8.96 -25.81 -8.99
C ASP A 93 8.72 -25.09 -10.31
N ARG A 94 8.02 -23.96 -10.26
CA ARG A 94 7.76 -23.14 -11.44
C ARG A 94 9.02 -22.50 -11.99
N LEU A 95 9.89 -21.98 -11.11
CA LEU A 95 11.13 -21.37 -11.56
C LEU A 95 12.10 -22.42 -12.10
N GLU A 96 12.20 -23.58 -11.44
CA GLU A 96 12.99 -24.72 -11.95
C GLU A 96 12.46 -25.19 -13.32
N ALA A 97 11.15 -25.30 -13.51
CA ALA A 97 10.59 -25.65 -14.81
C ALA A 97 10.91 -24.62 -15.91
N LEU A 98 11.00 -23.33 -15.56
CA LEU A 98 11.43 -22.28 -16.50
C LEU A 98 12.94 -22.37 -16.80
N GLU A 99 13.75 -22.70 -15.80
CA GLU A 99 15.21 -22.91 -15.91
C GLU A 99 15.57 -24.10 -16.79
N GLN A 100 14.71 -25.11 -16.88
CA GLN A 100 14.89 -26.23 -17.82
C GLN A 100 14.64 -25.82 -19.29
N SER A 101 14.13 -24.62 -19.56
CA SER A 101 13.78 -24.17 -20.92
C SER A 101 14.06 -22.67 -21.17
N PRO A 102 15.29 -22.18 -20.97
CA PRO A 102 15.62 -20.75 -21.09
C PRO A 102 15.45 -20.22 -22.51
N ASN A 103 15.75 -21.04 -23.52
CA ASN A 103 15.61 -20.65 -24.93
C ASN A 103 14.15 -20.42 -25.32
N LEU A 104 13.22 -21.14 -24.70
CA LEU A 104 11.79 -20.90 -24.89
C LEU A 104 11.39 -19.54 -24.31
N VAL A 105 11.81 -19.23 -23.08
CA VAL A 105 11.49 -17.97 -22.41
C VAL A 105 12.03 -16.79 -23.23
N ARG A 106 13.30 -16.84 -23.65
CA ARG A 106 13.92 -15.82 -24.53
C ARG A 106 13.14 -15.64 -25.83
N SER A 107 12.75 -16.74 -26.46
CA SER A 107 11.99 -16.75 -27.72
C SER A 107 10.61 -16.12 -27.55
N VAL A 108 9.87 -16.47 -26.49
CA VAL A 108 8.54 -15.92 -26.23
C VAL A 108 8.62 -14.41 -26.01
N VAL A 109 9.61 -13.93 -25.26
CA VAL A 109 9.75 -12.49 -24.95
C VAL A 109 10.31 -11.71 -26.14
N GLY A 110 11.38 -12.19 -26.77
CA GLY A 110 12.09 -11.47 -27.83
C GLY A 110 11.42 -11.54 -29.21
N GLU A 111 10.72 -12.62 -29.52
CA GLU A 111 10.16 -12.87 -30.86
C GLU A 111 8.62 -12.88 -30.89
N ALA A 112 7.95 -12.55 -29.77
CA ALA A 112 6.48 -12.55 -29.67
C ALA A 112 5.79 -11.81 -30.82
N GLY A 113 6.34 -10.67 -31.25
CA GLY A 113 5.79 -9.86 -32.34
C GLY A 113 5.80 -10.55 -33.71
N ASN A 114 6.69 -11.52 -33.91
CA ASN A 114 6.89 -12.22 -35.18
C ASN A 114 6.02 -13.49 -35.30
N TYR A 115 5.31 -13.88 -34.24
CA TYR A 115 4.44 -15.05 -34.29
C TYR A 115 3.10 -14.76 -34.98
N PRO A 116 2.55 -15.72 -35.75
CA PRO A 116 1.19 -15.64 -36.27
C PRO A 116 0.18 -15.30 -35.18
N LEU A 117 -0.84 -14.50 -35.51
CA LEU A 117 -1.85 -14.06 -34.55
C LEU A 117 -2.52 -15.23 -33.82
N GLU A 118 -2.80 -16.31 -34.54
CA GLU A 118 -3.40 -17.53 -33.98
C GLU A 118 -2.54 -18.14 -32.87
N ASN A 119 -1.22 -18.20 -33.07
CA ASN A 119 -0.27 -18.72 -32.07
C ASN A 119 -0.22 -17.80 -30.84
N ARG A 120 -0.21 -16.47 -31.05
CA ARG A 120 -0.25 -15.51 -29.92
C ARG A 120 -1.53 -15.63 -29.11
N GLN A 121 -2.67 -15.80 -29.78
CA GLN A 121 -3.95 -16.03 -29.11
C GLN A 121 -4.00 -17.38 -28.39
N ALA A 122 -3.44 -18.45 -28.98
CA ALA A 122 -3.35 -19.76 -28.35
C ALA A 122 -2.54 -19.68 -27.05
N LEU A 123 -1.38 -19.01 -27.07
CA LEU A 123 -0.59 -18.75 -25.87
C LEU A 123 -1.38 -17.99 -24.80
N GLY A 124 -2.09 -16.92 -25.18
CA GLY A 124 -2.93 -16.17 -24.25
C GLY A 124 -4.02 -17.03 -23.60
N ARG A 125 -4.61 -17.97 -24.34
CA ARG A 125 -5.59 -18.93 -23.80
C ARG A 125 -4.93 -19.92 -22.84
N SER A 126 -3.79 -20.48 -23.19
CA SER A 126 -3.07 -21.43 -22.33
C SER A 126 -2.56 -20.78 -21.05
N LEU A 127 -2.07 -19.54 -21.12
CA LEU A 127 -1.72 -18.75 -19.93
C LEU A 127 -2.94 -18.49 -19.04
N LYS A 128 -4.10 -18.16 -19.64
CA LYS A 128 -5.35 -17.97 -18.91
C LYS A 128 -5.82 -19.26 -18.22
N GLU A 129 -5.69 -20.41 -18.88
CA GLU A 129 -6.04 -21.72 -18.33
C GLU A 129 -5.09 -22.14 -17.21
N ALA A 130 -3.77 -22.02 -17.41
CA ALA A 130 -2.78 -22.27 -16.37
C ALA A 130 -3.01 -21.37 -15.14
N ASN A 131 -3.30 -20.09 -15.35
CA ASN A 131 -3.64 -19.16 -14.27
C ASN A 131 -4.93 -19.56 -13.52
N HIS A 132 -5.88 -20.22 -14.19
CA HIS A 132 -7.10 -20.68 -13.54
C HIS A 132 -6.79 -21.78 -12.51
N TYR A 133 -5.94 -22.75 -12.86
CA TYR A 133 -5.53 -23.81 -11.93
C TYR A 133 -4.75 -23.27 -10.72
N VAL A 134 -3.86 -22.32 -10.95
CA VAL A 134 -3.13 -21.65 -9.85
C VAL A 134 -4.10 -20.86 -8.96
N ALA A 135 -5.10 -20.22 -9.56
CA ALA A 135 -6.12 -19.50 -8.78
C ALA A 135 -6.97 -20.43 -7.91
N GLU A 136 -7.34 -21.62 -8.41
CA GLU A 136 -8.04 -22.64 -7.62
C GLU A 136 -7.18 -23.18 -6.47
N PHE A 137 -5.90 -23.44 -6.75
CA PHE A 137 -4.91 -23.83 -5.75
C PHE A 137 -4.81 -22.77 -4.64
N LEU A 138 -4.57 -21.51 -5.01
CA LEU A 138 -4.48 -20.40 -4.07
C LEU A 138 -5.79 -20.25 -3.27
N ALA A 139 -6.94 -20.28 -3.93
CA ALA A 139 -8.24 -20.18 -3.24
C ALA A 139 -8.40 -21.27 -2.17
N THR A 140 -8.09 -22.53 -2.51
CA THR A 140 -8.18 -23.67 -1.59
C THR A 140 -7.28 -23.48 -0.37
N VAL A 141 -6.02 -23.12 -0.60
CA VAL A 141 -5.01 -22.98 0.45
C VAL A 141 -5.30 -21.76 1.34
N MET A 142 -5.79 -20.66 0.75
CA MET A 142 -6.13 -19.43 1.45
C MET A 142 -7.42 -19.55 2.28
N GLU A 143 -8.44 -20.27 1.78
CA GLU A 143 -9.67 -20.55 2.51
C GLU A 143 -9.39 -21.41 3.75
N ARG A 144 -8.54 -22.44 3.60
CA ARG A 144 -8.11 -23.33 4.69
C ARG A 144 -7.49 -22.58 5.87
N GLU A 145 -6.66 -21.58 5.58
CA GLU A 145 -5.94 -20.80 6.60
C GLU A 145 -6.63 -19.47 6.94
N ARG A 146 -7.84 -19.24 6.41
CA ARG A 146 -8.65 -18.02 6.61
C ARG A 146 -7.85 -16.74 6.35
N LEU A 147 -7.02 -16.75 5.31
CA LEU A 147 -6.21 -15.60 4.93
C LEU A 147 -7.11 -14.47 4.43
N GLN A 148 -6.96 -13.29 5.03
CA GLN A 148 -7.58 -12.08 4.52
C GLN A 148 -6.78 -11.53 3.34
N VAL A 149 -7.32 -11.68 2.13
CA VAL A 149 -6.72 -11.14 0.93
C VAL A 149 -7.55 -10.02 0.33
N HIS A 150 -6.87 -8.95 -0.07
CA HIS A 150 -7.47 -7.77 -0.69
C HIS A 150 -7.74 -7.95 -2.19
N LEU A 151 -7.12 -8.95 -2.80
CA LEU A 151 -7.24 -9.26 -4.22
C LEU A 151 -7.87 -10.63 -4.42
N PRO A 152 -8.70 -10.80 -5.47
CA PRO A 152 -9.28 -12.10 -5.77
C PRO A 152 -8.17 -13.11 -6.15
N PRO A 153 -8.29 -14.41 -5.81
CA PRO A 153 -7.25 -15.42 -6.06
C PRO A 153 -6.75 -15.46 -7.51
N LYS A 154 -7.64 -15.17 -8.47
CA LYS A 154 -7.30 -15.10 -9.89
C LYS A 154 -6.27 -14.01 -10.22
N LYS A 155 -6.36 -12.85 -9.56
CA LYS A 155 -5.42 -11.73 -9.74
C LYS A 155 -4.09 -12.01 -9.02
N LEU A 156 -4.15 -12.63 -7.83
CA LEU A 156 -2.95 -13.07 -7.11
C LEU A 156 -2.17 -14.10 -7.92
N ALA A 157 -2.85 -15.11 -8.49
CA ALA A 157 -2.25 -16.07 -9.41
C ALA A 157 -1.56 -15.37 -10.60
N SER A 158 -2.19 -14.33 -11.17
CA SER A 158 -1.61 -13.59 -12.29
C SER A 158 -0.34 -12.85 -11.88
N LEU A 159 -0.38 -12.15 -10.75
CA LEU A 159 0.78 -11.43 -10.22
C LEU A 159 1.94 -12.39 -9.92
N LEU A 160 1.64 -13.52 -9.29
CA LEU A 160 2.64 -14.53 -8.91
C LEU A 160 3.33 -15.07 -10.17
N ASN A 161 2.54 -15.49 -11.16
CA ASN A 161 3.08 -16.00 -12.42
C ASN A 161 3.89 -14.95 -13.18
N ILE A 162 3.46 -13.69 -13.20
CA ILE A 162 4.16 -12.61 -13.90
C ILE A 162 5.49 -12.29 -13.20
N MET A 163 5.54 -12.26 -11.87
CA MET A 163 6.78 -12.01 -11.15
C MET A 163 7.79 -13.15 -11.31
N LEU A 164 7.34 -14.41 -11.23
CA LEU A 164 8.21 -15.57 -11.49
C LEU A 164 8.74 -15.55 -12.93
N LEU A 165 7.88 -15.26 -13.91
CA LEU A 165 8.30 -15.14 -15.30
C LEU A 165 9.26 -13.95 -15.49
N GLY A 166 8.99 -12.80 -14.86
CA GLY A 166 9.83 -11.62 -14.92
C GLY A 166 11.24 -11.88 -14.39
N TYR A 167 11.34 -12.55 -13.23
CA TYR A 167 12.62 -12.99 -12.68
C TYR A 167 13.34 -13.93 -13.65
N ALA A 168 12.66 -14.97 -14.14
CA ALA A 168 13.26 -15.93 -15.08
C ALA A 168 13.72 -15.26 -16.38
N VAL A 169 12.96 -14.28 -16.90
CA VAL A 169 13.35 -13.51 -18.07
C VAL A 169 14.62 -12.73 -17.78
N MET A 170 14.68 -11.96 -16.68
CA MET A 170 15.88 -11.22 -16.29
C MET A 170 17.09 -12.15 -16.14
N GLU A 171 16.92 -13.27 -15.44
CA GLU A 171 17.98 -14.26 -15.22
C GLU A 171 18.50 -14.86 -16.54
N PHE A 172 17.62 -15.10 -17.51
CA PHE A 172 18.02 -15.72 -18.77
C PHE A 172 18.48 -14.71 -19.82
N THR A 173 18.03 -13.47 -19.78
CA THR A 173 18.36 -12.47 -20.81
C THR A 173 19.50 -11.55 -20.42
N SER A 174 19.77 -11.41 -19.12
CA SER A 174 20.82 -10.52 -18.61
C SER A 174 22.02 -11.34 -18.16
N GLU A 175 23.22 -10.94 -18.56
CA GLU A 175 24.46 -11.55 -18.06
C GLU A 175 24.76 -11.15 -16.60
N PHE A 176 24.08 -10.11 -16.10
CA PHE A 176 24.22 -9.57 -14.76
C PHE A 176 22.98 -8.75 -14.36
N HIS A 177 22.50 -8.90 -13.13
CA HIS A 177 21.56 -7.98 -12.46
C HIS A 177 21.89 -7.91 -10.97
N GLU A 178 21.71 -6.75 -10.32
CA GLU A 178 21.93 -6.54 -8.88
C GLU A 178 20.61 -6.40 -8.12
N LEU A 179 19.52 -6.96 -8.66
CA LEU A 179 18.20 -6.80 -8.06
C LEU A 179 18.01 -7.74 -6.85
N TRP A 180 18.62 -8.92 -6.89
CA TRP A 180 18.69 -9.88 -5.80
C TRP A 180 20.04 -10.61 -5.82
N HIS A 181 20.52 -11.06 -4.67
CA HIS A 181 21.73 -11.88 -4.55
C HIS A 181 21.54 -13.32 -5.05
N GLY A 182 20.28 -13.74 -5.27
CA GLY A 182 19.97 -14.99 -5.95
C GLY A 182 18.49 -15.38 -5.88
N LYS A 183 18.19 -16.55 -6.46
CA LYS A 183 16.84 -17.13 -6.55
C LYS A 183 16.16 -17.28 -5.20
N ASP A 184 16.90 -17.72 -4.19
CA ASP A 184 16.31 -17.98 -2.87
C ASP A 184 15.85 -16.69 -2.18
N GLU A 185 16.64 -15.61 -2.26
CA GLU A 185 16.27 -14.30 -1.72
C GLU A 185 15.02 -13.74 -2.41
N PHE A 186 15.01 -13.77 -3.75
CA PHE A 186 13.83 -13.36 -4.53
C PHE A 186 12.57 -14.14 -4.15
N LEU A 187 12.69 -15.46 -3.97
CA LEU A 187 11.56 -16.30 -3.58
C LEU A 187 11.06 -15.97 -2.18
N GLU A 188 11.94 -15.73 -1.20
CA GLU A 188 11.54 -15.32 0.15
C GLU A 188 10.84 -13.96 0.14
N ASP A 189 11.37 -12.97 -0.59
CA ASP A 189 10.75 -11.64 -0.74
C ASP A 189 9.38 -11.73 -1.41
N LEU A 190 9.28 -12.53 -2.47
CA LEU A 190 8.04 -12.78 -3.19
C LEU A 190 6.99 -13.39 -2.25
N ILE A 191 7.33 -14.45 -1.52
CA ILE A 191 6.39 -15.11 -0.60
C ILE A 191 6.01 -14.16 0.53
N THR A 192 6.97 -13.39 1.06
CA THR A 192 6.74 -12.36 2.08
C THR A 192 5.74 -11.33 1.57
N LEU A 193 5.91 -10.81 0.35
CA LEU A 193 4.96 -9.89 -0.29
C LEU A 193 3.56 -10.50 -0.41
N PHE A 194 3.44 -11.78 -0.77
CA PHE A 194 2.13 -12.45 -0.91
C PHE A 194 1.43 -12.75 0.41
N LEU A 195 2.18 -12.99 1.48
CA LEU A 195 1.61 -13.35 2.79
C LEU A 195 1.44 -12.14 3.72
N MET A 196 2.40 -11.24 3.72
CA MET A 196 2.49 -10.11 4.64
C MET A 196 2.16 -8.77 3.96
N GLY A 197 2.20 -8.72 2.62
CA GLY A 197 2.17 -7.46 1.88
C GLY A 197 3.52 -6.74 1.94
N ALA A 198 3.65 -5.61 1.24
CA ALA A 198 4.88 -4.80 1.26
C ALA A 198 5.12 -4.06 2.59
N ASN A 199 4.20 -4.17 3.55
CA ASN A 199 4.25 -3.44 4.81
C ASN A 199 4.89 -4.31 5.89
N ASN A 200 6.22 -4.26 6.01
CA ASN A 200 6.88 -4.61 7.26
C ASN A 200 6.79 -3.42 8.22
N SER A 201 5.67 -3.34 8.93
CA SER A 201 5.67 -2.82 10.28
C SER A 201 5.07 -3.91 11.13
N THR A 202 5.92 -4.50 11.99
CA THR A 202 5.50 -5.29 13.14
C THR A 202 4.47 -4.50 13.93
N ASN A 203 3.19 -4.73 13.62
CA ASN A 203 2.07 -4.52 14.49
C ASN A 203 0.98 -5.47 13.99
N LEU A 204 0.69 -6.47 14.81
CA LEU A 204 -0.49 -7.31 14.72
C LEU A 204 -1.73 -6.42 14.50
N VAL A 205 -2.20 -6.34 13.27
CA VAL A 205 -3.58 -5.96 12.98
C VAL A 205 -4.16 -7.09 12.14
N SER A 206 -4.59 -8.12 12.86
CA SER A 206 -5.61 -9.04 12.41
C SER A 206 -6.78 -8.26 11.81
N SER A 207 -7.08 -8.52 10.54
CA SER A 207 -8.44 -8.87 10.11
C SER A 207 -9.59 -7.94 10.60
N GLU A 208 -9.38 -6.64 10.61
CA GLU A 208 -10.46 -5.66 10.54
C GLU A 208 -10.22 -4.87 9.26
N LEU A 209 -11.30 -4.58 8.52
CA LEU A 209 -11.41 -3.51 7.52
C LEU A 209 -10.22 -2.55 7.60
N VAL A 210 -9.51 -2.27 6.50
CA VAL A 210 -8.55 -1.15 6.47
C VAL A 210 -9.24 0.03 7.15
N LYS A 211 -8.91 0.24 8.43
CA LYS A 211 -9.25 1.43 9.19
C LYS A 211 -8.30 2.41 8.54
N ILE A 212 -8.72 2.94 7.40
CA ILE A 212 -8.32 4.28 7.00
C ILE A 212 -8.49 5.04 8.30
N GLU A 213 -7.38 5.45 8.90
CA GLU A 213 -7.38 6.10 10.20
C GLU A 213 -8.30 7.30 10.04
N LYS A 214 -9.54 7.16 10.49
CA LYS A 214 -10.59 8.12 10.16
C LYS A 214 -10.20 9.35 10.96
N VAL A 215 -9.68 10.36 10.27
CA VAL A 215 -9.38 11.64 10.91
C VAL A 215 -10.70 12.26 11.33
N ILE A 216 -10.95 12.25 12.64
CA ILE A 216 -12.11 12.88 13.24
C ILE A 216 -11.66 14.24 13.78
N ASP A 217 -12.00 15.29 13.04
CA ASP A 217 -11.87 16.68 13.46
C ASP A 217 -13.15 17.17 14.15
N LEU A 218 -13.07 18.29 14.87
CA LEU A 218 -14.19 18.83 15.63
C LEU A 218 -15.00 19.84 14.83
N PRO A 219 -16.34 19.83 14.96
CA PRO A 219 -17.21 20.88 14.42
C PRO A 219 -16.90 22.26 14.99
N SER A 220 -17.10 23.32 14.19
CA SER A 220 -16.76 24.71 14.54
C SER A 220 -17.43 25.18 15.84
N ASN A 221 -18.70 24.81 16.05
CA ASN A 221 -19.46 25.12 17.27
C ASN A 221 -18.86 24.43 18.50
N THR A 222 -18.44 23.17 18.38
CA THR A 222 -17.78 22.43 19.47
C THR A 222 -16.46 23.07 19.84
N VAL A 223 -15.60 23.40 18.87
CA VAL A 223 -14.32 24.09 19.11
C VAL A 223 -14.54 25.43 19.81
N GLN A 224 -15.52 26.22 19.35
CA GLN A 224 -15.85 27.50 19.95
C GLN A 224 -16.34 27.36 21.40
N LEU A 225 -17.15 26.34 21.70
CA LEU A 225 -17.64 26.06 23.05
C LEU A 225 -16.52 25.64 23.99
N ILE A 226 -15.61 24.77 23.55
CA ILE A 226 -14.43 24.35 24.33
C ILE A 226 -13.56 25.57 24.66
N LEU A 227 -13.24 26.41 23.66
CA LEU A 227 -12.48 27.65 23.87
C LEU A 227 -13.21 28.64 24.79
N GLN A 228 -14.55 28.70 24.75
CA GLN A 228 -15.34 29.55 25.64
C GLN A 228 -15.32 29.03 27.09
N ARG A 229 -15.43 27.72 27.30
CA ARG A 229 -15.31 27.10 28.63
C ARG A 229 -13.91 27.32 29.20
N ALA A 230 -12.87 27.10 28.40
CA ALA A 230 -11.48 27.35 28.78
C ALA A 230 -11.25 28.81 29.19
N LYS A 231 -11.81 29.76 28.43
CA LYS A 231 -11.76 31.20 28.76
C LYS A 231 -12.39 31.53 30.12
N LYS A 232 -13.47 30.83 30.51
CA LYS A 232 -14.13 31.03 31.80
C LYS A 232 -13.33 30.38 32.95
N SER A 233 -12.59 29.30 32.67
CA SER A 233 -11.78 28.60 33.66
C SER A 233 -10.55 29.41 34.10
N GLY A 234 -9.91 30.12 33.17
CA GLY A 234 -8.83 31.03 33.50
C GLY A 234 -7.90 31.33 32.33
N LEU A 235 -6.92 32.23 32.56
CA LEU A 235 -5.96 32.61 31.51
C LEU A 235 -5.09 31.43 31.07
N ARG A 236 -4.63 30.60 32.01
CA ARG A 236 -3.82 29.41 31.70
C ARG A 236 -4.58 28.44 30.81
N ASP A 237 -5.76 27.99 31.25
CA ASP A 237 -6.55 27.00 30.53
C ASP A 237 -6.95 27.52 29.15
N TYR A 238 -7.27 28.82 29.07
CA TYR A 238 -7.55 29.44 27.79
C TYR A 238 -6.33 29.45 26.85
N ALA A 239 -5.15 29.77 27.36
CA ALA A 239 -3.91 29.69 26.59
C ALA A 239 -3.58 28.27 26.15
N LEU A 240 -3.78 27.28 27.03
CA LEU A 240 -3.51 25.86 26.76
C LEU A 240 -4.41 25.33 25.63
N ILE A 241 -5.73 25.54 25.76
CA ILE A 241 -6.67 25.12 24.72
C ILE A 241 -6.45 25.92 23.43
N TYR A 242 -6.10 27.20 23.53
CA TYR A 242 -5.78 28.01 22.37
C TYR A 242 -4.63 27.41 21.56
N ILE A 243 -3.52 27.01 22.17
CA ILE A 243 -2.38 26.48 21.41
C ILE A 243 -2.63 25.10 20.80
N LEU A 244 -3.45 24.25 21.44
CA LEU A 244 -3.90 22.97 20.86
C LEU A 244 -4.59 23.18 19.51
N PHE A 245 -5.40 24.23 19.37
CA PHE A 245 -6.11 24.54 18.13
C PHE A 245 -5.40 25.57 17.23
N ALA A 246 -4.55 26.44 17.76
CA ALA A 246 -3.86 27.48 16.99
C ALA A 246 -2.58 26.99 16.33
N ALA A 247 -1.90 26.03 16.96
CA ALA A 247 -0.63 25.48 16.51
C ALA A 247 -0.67 23.95 16.35
N GLY A 248 -1.79 23.28 16.68
CA GLY A 248 -1.90 21.83 16.51
C GLY A 248 -0.86 21.06 17.31
N LEU A 249 -0.55 21.50 18.52
CA LEU A 249 0.47 20.85 19.37
C LEU A 249 -0.08 19.60 20.04
N SER A 250 0.77 18.61 20.27
CA SER A 250 0.46 17.47 21.14
C SER A 250 0.71 17.80 22.61
N THR A 251 0.17 16.98 23.52
CA THR A 251 0.44 17.08 24.96
C THR A 251 1.92 17.03 25.25
N ALA A 252 2.65 16.07 24.66
CA ALA A 252 4.09 15.92 24.80
C ALA A 252 4.87 17.15 24.30
N GLU A 253 4.43 17.81 23.22
CA GLU A 253 5.08 19.03 22.74
C GLU A 253 4.88 20.18 23.73
N ILE A 254 3.69 20.32 24.30
CA ILE A 254 3.37 21.37 25.27
C ILE A 254 4.20 21.23 26.55
N THR A 255 4.37 20.01 27.07
CA THR A 255 5.13 19.79 28.31
C THR A 255 6.63 20.05 28.14
N ASN A 256 7.15 19.93 26.92
CA ASN A 256 8.56 20.18 26.60
C ASN A 256 8.84 21.61 26.12
N LEU A 257 7.83 22.46 25.99
CA LEU A 257 8.01 23.85 25.56
C LEU A 257 8.39 24.75 26.73
N GLU A 258 9.33 25.65 26.48
CA GLU A 258 9.72 26.73 27.37
C GLU A 258 9.26 28.11 26.85
N LYS A 259 9.21 29.11 27.73
CA LYS A 259 8.89 30.51 27.41
C LYS A 259 9.79 31.09 26.32
N ASN A 260 11.03 30.61 26.20
CA ASN A 260 12.00 31.09 25.21
C ASN A 260 11.87 30.40 23.85
N ASN A 261 11.06 29.34 23.72
CA ASN A 261 10.83 28.65 22.45
C ASN A 261 9.78 29.36 21.57
N GLN A 262 9.65 30.68 21.68
CA GLN A 262 8.68 31.47 20.92
C GLN A 262 9.38 32.62 20.17
N ILE A 263 8.98 32.82 18.92
CA ILE A 263 9.35 34.00 18.13
C ILE A 263 8.06 34.79 17.94
N CYS A 264 7.93 35.94 18.59
CA CYS A 264 6.69 36.71 18.63
C CYS A 264 6.96 38.18 18.32
N ASP A 265 6.43 38.65 17.19
CA ASP A 265 6.50 40.04 16.73
C ASP A 265 5.15 40.49 16.12
N THR A 266 5.11 41.66 15.50
CA THR A 266 3.87 42.20 14.89
C THR A 266 3.41 41.42 13.65
N ASN A 267 4.30 40.67 13.01
CA ASN A 267 4.09 39.99 11.74
C ASN A 267 3.84 38.49 11.91
N GLN A 268 4.39 37.87 12.96
CA GLN A 268 4.25 36.44 13.19
C GLN A 268 4.36 36.06 14.67
N HIS A 269 3.82 34.87 14.97
CA HIS A 269 4.05 34.19 16.23
C HIS A 269 4.34 32.72 15.91
N LEU A 270 5.55 32.27 16.17
CA LEU A 270 6.02 30.91 15.93
C LEU A 270 6.43 30.25 17.24
N LEU A 271 6.18 28.95 17.35
CA LEU A 271 6.71 28.09 18.41
C LEU A 271 7.78 27.18 17.83
N GLN A 272 8.91 27.07 18.52
CA GLN A 272 10.05 26.23 18.13
C GLN A 272 9.97 24.91 18.87
N ILE A 273 9.70 23.83 18.15
CA ILE A 273 9.63 22.51 18.75
C ILE A 273 11.02 21.89 18.67
N VAL A 274 11.61 21.67 19.84
CA VAL A 274 13.01 21.24 20.00
C VAL A 274 13.15 19.77 20.38
N ASN A 275 12.06 19.12 20.82
CA ASN A 275 12.06 17.70 21.15
C ASN A 275 11.73 16.88 19.89
N GLY A 276 12.74 16.18 19.35
CA GLY A 276 12.68 15.48 18.06
C GLY A 276 13.36 16.27 16.93
N GLU A 277 12.86 16.17 15.70
CA GLU A 277 13.33 17.03 14.62
C GLU A 277 12.92 18.49 14.86
N PHE A 278 13.90 19.38 14.84
CA PHE A 278 13.68 20.81 15.02
C PHE A 278 12.75 21.34 13.93
N ARG A 279 11.68 22.01 14.34
CA ARG A 279 10.76 22.68 13.42
C ARG A 279 10.08 23.88 14.06
N GLN A 280 9.50 24.72 13.22
CA GLN A 280 8.75 25.89 13.64
C GLN A 280 7.29 25.76 13.24
N VAL A 281 6.40 26.07 14.18
CA VAL A 281 4.95 25.96 13.98
C VAL A 281 4.29 27.32 14.22
N PRO A 282 3.45 27.82 13.30
CA PRO A 282 2.76 29.08 13.50
C PRO A 282 1.65 28.96 14.55
N VAL A 283 1.52 30.00 15.36
CA VAL A 283 0.38 30.21 16.26
C VAL A 283 -0.68 31.03 15.53
N ASN A 284 -1.66 30.35 14.96
CA ASN A 284 -2.67 30.96 14.10
C ASN A 284 -3.62 31.88 14.87
N GLN A 285 -3.89 33.07 14.32
CA GLN A 285 -4.89 34.01 14.87
C GLN A 285 -6.33 33.58 14.60
N TRP A 286 -6.55 32.71 13.61
CA TRP A 286 -7.86 32.27 13.17
C TRP A 286 -7.99 30.77 13.39
N ILE A 287 -9.00 30.38 14.16
CA ILE A 287 -9.34 28.99 14.46
C ILE A 287 -10.79 28.80 14.03
N VAL A 288 -11.00 27.91 13.05
CA VAL A 288 -12.30 27.53 12.49
C VAL A 288 -13.24 28.72 12.27
N GLY A 289 -12.74 29.72 11.54
CA GLY A 289 -13.49 30.91 11.12
C GLY A 289 -13.61 32.04 12.16
N LYS A 290 -13.05 31.89 13.37
CA LYS A 290 -13.08 32.94 14.41
C LYS A 290 -11.68 33.43 14.75
N ARG A 291 -11.52 34.74 14.92
CA ARG A 291 -10.25 35.39 15.28
C ARG A 291 -10.05 35.45 16.80
N TYR A 292 -8.85 35.14 17.26
CA TYR A 292 -8.45 35.05 18.68
C TYR A 292 -7.31 36.01 19.03
N GLY A 293 -7.37 37.24 18.53
CA GLY A 293 -6.41 38.32 18.82
C GLY A 293 -5.39 38.56 17.71
N SER A 294 -4.24 39.12 18.10
CA SER A 294 -3.07 39.38 17.23
C SER A 294 -1.88 38.53 17.65
N TYR A 295 -0.79 38.55 16.88
CA TYR A 295 0.44 37.82 17.21
C TYR A 295 1.02 38.22 18.57
N THR A 296 0.96 39.50 18.92
CA THR A 296 1.45 40.05 20.20
C THR A 296 0.40 40.14 21.31
N ASN A 297 -0.87 39.84 21.01
CA ASN A 297 -1.99 39.93 21.93
C ASN A 297 -3.05 38.85 21.64
N ASN A 298 -2.75 37.64 22.08
CA ASN A 298 -3.58 36.43 22.00
C ASN A 298 -3.62 35.73 23.37
N PRO A 299 -4.43 34.66 23.55
CA PRO A 299 -4.55 33.96 24.83
C PRO A 299 -3.20 33.53 25.43
N LEU A 300 -2.29 32.97 24.63
CA LEU A 300 -0.95 32.56 25.10
C LEU A 300 -0.16 33.75 25.65
N THR A 301 -0.02 34.82 24.87
CA THR A 301 0.74 36.01 25.31
C THR A 301 0.14 36.66 26.56
N LYS A 302 -1.20 36.63 26.73
CA LYS A 302 -1.86 37.16 27.92
C LYS A 302 -1.57 36.32 29.16
N TYR A 303 -1.57 35.00 29.02
CA TYR A 303 -1.17 34.10 30.10
C TYR A 303 0.29 34.33 30.48
N LEU A 304 1.21 34.35 29.51
CA LEU A 304 2.63 34.55 29.78
C LEU A 304 2.92 35.92 30.43
N LYS A 305 2.21 36.98 30.03
CA LYS A 305 2.31 38.31 30.69
C LYS A 305 1.75 38.34 32.11
N SER A 306 0.81 37.44 32.44
CA SER A 306 0.24 37.35 33.78
C SER A 306 1.11 36.58 34.77
N ARG A 307 2.07 35.79 34.25
CA ARG A 307 3.01 35.01 35.06
C ARG A 307 4.06 35.91 35.70
N LYS A 308 4.31 35.68 36.99
CA LYS A 308 5.33 36.39 37.81
C LYS A 308 6.40 35.44 38.34
N ASP A 309 6.41 34.21 37.87
CA ASP A 309 7.34 33.15 38.27
C ASP A 309 8.58 33.10 37.37
N GLU A 310 9.64 32.48 37.88
CA GLU A 310 10.92 32.28 37.18
C GLU A 310 11.00 30.95 36.42
N HIS A 311 9.94 30.13 36.39
CA HIS A 311 10.00 28.83 35.72
C HIS A 311 10.10 28.97 34.20
N SER A 312 10.99 28.20 33.57
CA SER A 312 11.19 28.21 32.12
C SER A 312 10.04 27.58 31.34
N ALA A 313 9.39 26.54 31.91
CA ALA A 313 8.29 25.82 31.28
C ALA A 313 7.16 26.75 30.81
N LEU A 314 6.57 26.46 29.64
CA LEU A 314 5.54 27.30 29.03
C LEU A 314 4.22 27.29 29.80
N PHE A 315 3.86 26.15 30.41
CA PHE A 315 2.64 25.98 31.22
C PHE A 315 2.95 25.40 32.60
N LEU A 316 2.30 25.96 33.62
CA LEU A 316 2.38 25.50 35.01
C LEU A 316 1.02 25.05 35.51
N ASN A 317 1.00 24.01 36.35
CA ASN A 317 -0.20 23.54 37.04
C ASN A 317 -0.62 24.51 38.17
N ASN A 318 -1.63 24.14 38.97
CA ASN A 318 -2.14 25.00 40.04
C ASN A 318 -1.13 25.20 41.18
N ASP A 319 -0.19 24.27 41.34
CA ASP A 319 0.87 24.32 42.36
C ASP A 319 2.12 25.09 41.88
N GLY A 320 2.08 25.64 40.66
CA GLY A 320 3.19 26.37 40.07
C GLY A 320 4.29 25.49 39.47
N MET A 321 4.07 24.18 39.34
CA MET A 321 5.01 23.23 38.74
C MET A 321 4.72 23.02 37.25
N PRO A 322 5.71 22.63 36.42
CA PRO A 322 5.47 22.30 35.01
C PRO A 322 4.35 21.27 34.85
N MET A 323 3.42 21.53 33.93
CA MET A 323 2.32 20.60 33.67
C MET A 323 2.82 19.29 33.05
N SER A 324 2.24 18.18 33.48
CA SER A 324 2.38 16.85 32.90
C SER A 324 1.33 16.58 31.81
N GLU A 325 1.58 15.57 30.98
CA GLU A 325 0.61 15.17 29.95
C GLU A 325 -0.71 14.67 30.55
N ALA A 326 -0.65 14.01 31.72
CA ALA A 326 -1.82 13.51 32.42
C ALA A 326 -2.72 14.66 32.88
N GLU A 327 -2.14 15.70 33.49
CA GLU A 327 -2.88 16.90 33.89
C GLU A 327 -3.51 17.60 32.68
N ILE A 328 -2.78 17.75 31.57
CA ILE A 328 -3.34 18.36 30.35
C ILE A 328 -4.55 17.57 29.83
N ARG A 329 -4.48 16.23 29.85
CA ARG A 329 -5.61 15.36 29.45
C ARG A 329 -6.79 15.47 30.41
N GLU A 330 -6.54 15.59 31.71
CA GLU A 330 -7.57 15.80 32.72
C GLU A 330 -8.28 17.15 32.53
N TYR A 331 -7.54 18.25 32.36
CA TYR A 331 -8.11 19.56 32.06
C TYR A 331 -8.95 19.55 30.79
N TRP A 332 -8.50 18.86 29.74
CA TRP A 332 -9.29 18.67 28.53
C TRP A 332 -10.61 17.96 28.84
N GLN A 333 -10.55 16.83 29.55
CA GLN A 333 -11.73 16.04 29.90
C GLN A 333 -12.76 16.86 30.70
N THR A 334 -12.32 17.64 31.70
CA THR A 334 -13.20 18.55 32.46
C THR A 334 -13.86 19.59 31.56
N LEU A 335 -13.13 20.15 30.59
CA LEU A 335 -13.67 21.16 29.68
C LEU A 335 -14.65 20.55 28.66
N THR A 336 -14.44 19.31 28.26
CA THR A 336 -15.27 18.60 27.27
C THR A 336 -16.37 17.76 27.87
N GLU A 337 -16.49 17.71 29.20
CA GLU A 337 -17.53 16.97 29.91
C GLU A 337 -18.93 17.33 29.38
N SER A 338 -19.75 16.31 29.16
CA SER A 338 -21.11 16.42 28.60
C SER A 338 -21.19 17.00 27.18
N LEU A 339 -20.07 17.14 26.46
CA LEU A 339 -20.07 17.43 25.03
C LEU A 339 -20.06 16.13 24.24
N LEU A 340 -20.83 16.08 23.16
CA LEU A 340 -20.83 14.97 22.22
C LEU A 340 -20.44 15.47 20.83
N THR A 341 -19.55 14.73 20.17
CA THR A 341 -19.31 14.87 18.73
C THR A 341 -20.53 14.35 17.95
N PRO A 342 -20.65 14.66 16.64
CA PRO A 342 -21.72 14.09 15.80
C PRO A 342 -21.81 12.56 15.83
N GLU A 343 -20.71 11.88 16.16
CA GLU A 343 -20.63 10.43 16.34
C GLU A 343 -21.12 9.93 17.72
N GLY A 344 -21.59 10.83 18.59
CA GLY A 344 -22.09 10.49 19.93
C GLY A 344 -20.99 10.13 20.94
N LYS A 345 -19.75 10.55 20.69
CA LYS A 345 -18.60 10.32 21.60
C LYS A 345 -18.13 11.62 22.23
N GLU A 346 -17.48 11.54 23.37
CA GLU A 346 -16.81 12.70 23.95
C GLU A 346 -15.62 13.16 23.09
N PRO A 347 -15.39 14.47 22.94
CA PRO A 347 -14.22 14.98 22.22
C PRO A 347 -12.90 14.50 22.84
N GLY A 348 -12.05 13.86 22.05
CA GLY A 348 -10.67 13.53 22.43
C GLY A 348 -9.71 14.69 22.16
N ILE A 349 -8.69 14.84 23.00
CA ILE A 349 -7.70 15.93 22.89
C ILE A 349 -6.94 15.93 21.56
N GLU A 350 -6.63 14.74 21.02
CA GLU A 350 -5.94 14.60 19.73
C GLU A 350 -6.77 15.19 18.58
N GLN A 351 -8.09 15.31 18.74
CA GLN A 351 -8.95 15.93 17.73
C GLN A 351 -8.68 17.43 17.58
N ALA A 352 -8.06 18.10 18.56
CA ALA A 352 -7.63 19.48 18.40
C ALA A 352 -6.55 19.62 17.32
N ARG A 353 -5.52 18.75 17.39
CA ARG A 353 -4.49 18.64 16.36
C ARG A 353 -5.08 18.24 15.02
N ASN A 354 -6.02 17.29 15.00
CA ASN A 354 -6.71 16.91 13.77
C ASN A 354 -7.44 18.08 13.11
N THR A 355 -8.14 18.86 13.92
CA THR A 355 -8.88 20.04 13.47
C THR A 355 -7.94 21.08 12.87
N TRP A 356 -6.82 21.36 13.53
CA TRP A 356 -5.81 22.28 13.02
C TRP A 356 -5.21 21.79 11.68
N CYS A 357 -4.85 20.51 11.59
CA CYS A 357 -4.29 19.94 10.36
C CYS A 357 -5.25 20.04 9.18
N VAL A 358 -6.52 19.66 9.38
CA VAL A 358 -7.56 19.75 8.35
C VAL A 358 -7.79 21.20 7.94
N GLU A 359 -7.84 22.14 8.89
CA GLU A 359 -8.04 23.56 8.60
C GLU A 359 -6.88 24.16 7.78
N MET A 360 -5.63 23.81 8.10
CA MET A 360 -4.47 24.28 7.35
C MET A 360 -4.48 23.80 5.90
N LEU A 361 -4.83 22.53 5.67
CA LEU A 361 -4.99 21.95 4.32
C LEU A 361 -6.14 22.60 3.55
N MET A 362 -7.26 22.88 4.22
CA MET A 362 -8.35 23.64 3.60
C MET A 362 -7.96 25.08 3.22
N LYS A 363 -7.04 25.70 3.97
CA LYS A 363 -6.47 27.02 3.66
C LYS A 363 -5.42 26.99 2.55
N GLY A 364 -5.15 25.82 1.96
CA GLY A 364 -4.31 25.67 0.77
C GLY A 364 -2.84 25.40 1.04
N ILE A 365 -2.45 25.01 2.26
CA ILE A 365 -1.08 24.51 2.47
C ILE A 365 -0.88 23.20 1.68
N SER A 366 0.26 23.05 1.02
CA SER A 366 0.62 21.79 0.35
C SER A 366 0.93 20.71 1.38
N LEU A 367 0.85 19.43 0.96
CA LEU A 367 1.24 18.31 1.82
C LEU A 367 2.72 18.37 2.21
N ASP A 368 3.60 18.77 1.29
CA ASP A 368 5.03 18.92 1.57
C ASP A 368 5.29 20.01 2.63
N ASN A 369 4.64 21.17 2.51
CA ASN A 369 4.76 22.24 3.51
C ASN A 369 4.14 21.81 4.84
N MET A 370 3.06 21.03 4.81
CA MET A 370 2.47 20.48 6.03
C MET A 370 3.41 19.51 6.73
N SER A 371 4.11 18.66 5.97
CA SER A 371 5.14 17.74 6.48
C SER A 371 6.25 18.48 7.22
N LEU A 372 6.73 19.60 6.68
CA LEU A 372 7.75 20.44 7.32
C LEU A 372 7.28 21.04 8.66
N ILE A 373 6.01 21.43 8.77
CA ILE A 373 5.48 22.08 9.97
C ILE A 373 5.07 21.04 11.03
N THR A 374 4.56 19.86 10.63
CA THR A 374 4.17 18.81 11.59
C THR A 374 5.32 17.89 11.98
N GLY A 375 6.35 17.76 11.13
CA GLY A 375 7.36 16.72 11.23
C GLY A 375 6.82 15.32 10.90
N TRP A 376 5.70 15.23 10.16
CA TRP A 376 5.11 13.94 9.75
C TRP A 376 5.44 13.62 8.31
N ASP A 377 5.61 12.34 8.00
CA ASP A 377 5.71 11.88 6.62
C ASP A 377 4.39 12.08 5.84
N LEU A 378 4.49 11.96 4.51
CA LEU A 378 3.35 12.15 3.61
C LEU A 378 2.27 11.07 3.79
N GLN A 379 2.62 9.85 4.20
CA GLN A 379 1.65 8.77 4.40
C GLN A 379 0.74 9.08 5.59
N LYS A 380 1.30 9.58 6.68
CA LYS A 380 0.55 10.02 7.87
C LYS A 380 -0.35 11.22 7.58
N LEU A 381 -0.02 12.05 6.59
CA LEU A 381 -0.82 13.21 6.20
C LEU A 381 -1.93 12.90 5.20
N GLU A 382 -1.89 11.74 4.51
CA GLU A 382 -2.88 11.35 3.50
C GLU A 382 -4.33 11.35 4.04
N PRO A 383 -4.62 10.78 5.22
CA PRO A 383 -5.98 10.81 5.78
C PRO A 383 -6.51 12.22 6.05
N TYR A 384 -5.63 13.16 6.43
CA TYR A 384 -5.99 14.57 6.66
C TYR A 384 -6.30 15.29 5.35
N GLN A 385 -5.55 15.01 4.28
CA GLN A 385 -5.83 15.58 2.96
C GLN A 385 -7.17 15.09 2.43
N ARG A 386 -7.47 13.80 2.59
CA ARG A 386 -8.78 13.25 2.23
C ARG A 386 -9.89 13.95 3.00
N ARG A 387 -9.75 14.10 4.32
CA ARG A 387 -10.73 14.79 5.16
C ARG A 387 -10.93 16.25 4.77
N ALA A 388 -9.86 16.97 4.44
CA ALA A 388 -9.94 18.35 3.96
C ALA A 388 -10.67 18.45 2.62
N LYS A 389 -10.40 17.53 1.67
CA LYS A 389 -11.13 17.44 0.39
C LYS A 389 -12.62 17.14 0.59
N GLU A 390 -12.97 16.25 1.51
CA GLU A 390 -14.37 15.96 1.88
C GLU A 390 -15.08 17.22 2.38
N LYS A 391 -14.47 17.96 3.32
CA LYS A 391 -15.03 19.22 3.81
C LYS A 391 -15.16 20.29 2.73
N PHE A 392 -14.13 20.45 1.89
CA PHE A 392 -14.18 21.39 0.78
C PHE A 392 -15.31 21.06 -0.21
N ALA A 393 -15.52 19.78 -0.52
CA ALA A 393 -16.62 19.34 -1.38
C ALA A 393 -17.99 19.66 -0.77
N LEU A 394 -18.16 19.44 0.54
CA LEU A 394 -19.38 19.79 1.27
C LEU A 394 -19.63 21.31 1.28
N GLU A 395 -18.61 22.12 1.52
CA GLU A 395 -18.73 23.58 1.47
C GLU A 395 -19.15 24.08 0.09
N GLN A 396 -18.61 23.49 -0.98
CA GLN A 396 -19.00 23.82 -2.35
C GLN A 396 -20.45 23.40 -2.64
N ALA A 397 -20.88 22.23 -2.18
CA ALA A 397 -22.26 21.78 -2.33
C ALA A 397 -23.25 22.71 -1.61
N VAL A 398 -22.94 23.13 -0.38
CA VAL A 398 -23.76 24.09 0.37
C VAL A 398 -23.81 25.46 -0.29
N LYS A 399 -22.69 25.93 -0.89
CA LYS A 399 -22.67 27.19 -1.65
C LYS A 399 -23.59 27.18 -2.86
N LEU A 400 -23.81 26.03 -3.50
CA LEU A 400 -24.73 25.90 -4.63
C LEU A 400 -26.21 26.01 -4.22
N ASP A 401 -26.55 25.66 -2.98
CA ASP A 401 -27.91 25.75 -2.44
C ASP A 401 -28.27 27.20 -2.03
N ASN A 402 -27.27 28.00 -1.68
CA ASN A 402 -27.45 29.44 -1.45
C ASN A 402 -27.56 30.17 -2.81
N LYS A 403 -28.80 30.44 -3.25
CA LYS A 403 -29.07 31.38 -4.35
C LYS A 403 -28.28 32.68 -4.14
N SER A 404 -27.48 33.04 -5.14
CA SER A 404 -26.81 34.36 -5.22
C SER A 404 -27.78 35.52 -5.08
#